data_AF-A0A8T4STC1-F1
#
_entry.id   AF-A0A8T4STC1-F1
#
_cell.length_a   1.000
_cell.length_b   1.000
_cell.length_c   1.000
_cell.angle_alpha   90.00
_cell.angle_beta   90.00
_cell.angle_gamma   90.00
#
_symmetry.space_group_name_H-M   'P 1'
#
loop_
_entity.id
_entity.type
_entity.pdbx_description
1 polymer ?
#
loop_
_entity_poly.entity_id
_entity_poly.type
_entity_poly.pdbx_seq_one_letter_code
_entity_poly.pdbx_strand_id
1 'polypeptide(L)'
;MYHNKKGSDYIFLILLLLIFSIIIIPSTYANVLDFLKDGFDSITGRTITSQSTSVSITVGNSPPQITNVSINPSWSITNDPTSNTTLFFSFIVNDSEGASNIDTTSAIANITNGTNGGMTRYNYTANDGGCVSSGTIGSYMVNFSCTFNLVFYDTAMNWNVSVYVEDLNGNSAQNNTVKFTVGETTSFSLQDSAISFPTATPNQEDVAQSDGGIFMNNTGNDNIYAGSINVTAVNIHGDSIGSTFIPAKNFTISILSGTNSCDPSISGTYKLVNKSIDETTAFNSTIISQALLPIGPAPHNQESLFLCLVHVPEDLTGQTYSTDTEEDWSIIVQ
;
A
#
# COMPACT_ATOMS: atom_id res chain seq x y z
N MET A 1 2.29 41.71 -22.88
CA MET A 1 3.77 41.65 -22.90
C MET A 1 4.28 42.88 -23.65
N TYR A 2 4.65 43.92 -22.91
CA TYR A 2 5.13 45.21 -23.44
C TYR A 2 6.66 45.16 -23.52
N HIS A 3 7.22 45.23 -24.73
CA HIS A 3 8.67 45.24 -24.95
C HIS A 3 9.23 46.65 -24.69
N ASN A 4 10.10 46.78 -23.68
CA ASN A 4 10.82 48.00 -23.37
C ASN A 4 12.07 48.11 -24.26
N LYS A 5 11.98 48.86 -25.36
CA LYS A 5 13.11 49.25 -26.22
C LYS A 5 13.36 50.75 -26.01
N LYS A 6 14.14 51.13 -24.99
CA LYS A 6 14.53 52.53 -24.71
C LYS A 6 16.01 52.73 -24.36
N GLY A 7 16.87 51.73 -24.59
CA GLY A 7 18.30 51.79 -24.23
C GLY A 7 19.28 52.18 -25.35
N SER A 8 18.85 52.17 -26.62
CA SER A 8 19.80 52.26 -27.76
C SER A 8 20.13 53.68 -28.21
N ASP A 9 19.26 54.66 -27.96
CA ASP A 9 19.40 55.99 -28.58
C ASP A 9 20.36 56.92 -27.80
N TYR A 10 20.57 56.68 -26.50
CA TYR A 10 21.47 57.50 -25.68
C TYR A 10 22.96 57.20 -25.92
N ILE A 11 23.30 55.95 -26.28
CA ILE A 11 24.69 55.56 -26.53
C ILE A 11 25.19 56.21 -27.83
N PHE A 12 24.32 56.32 -28.84
CA PHE A 12 24.70 56.94 -30.12
C PHE A 12 24.92 58.45 -29.99
N LEU A 13 24.12 59.14 -29.16
CA LEU A 13 24.27 60.58 -28.93
C LEU A 13 25.56 60.92 -28.14
N ILE A 14 25.94 60.10 -27.15
CA ILE A 14 27.16 60.29 -26.36
C ILE A 14 28.41 60.03 -27.22
N LEU A 15 28.38 59.02 -28.09
CA LEU A 15 29.49 58.73 -29.00
C LEU A 15 29.70 59.87 -30.02
N LEU A 16 28.61 60.46 -30.51
CA LEU A 16 28.67 61.56 -31.47
C LEU A 16 29.22 62.85 -30.84
N LEU A 17 28.89 63.14 -29.57
CA LEU A 17 29.43 64.27 -28.82
C LEU A 17 30.93 64.10 -28.49
N LEU A 18 31.37 62.87 -28.18
CA LEU A 18 32.79 62.58 -27.97
C LEU A 18 33.61 62.77 -29.25
N ILE A 19 33.10 62.31 -30.39
CA ILE A 19 33.78 62.47 -31.69
C ILE A 19 33.83 63.95 -32.10
N PHE A 20 32.78 64.75 -31.81
CA PHE A 20 32.79 66.17 -32.13
C PHE A 20 33.74 66.98 -31.24
N SER A 21 33.95 66.57 -29.98
CA SER A 21 34.92 67.21 -29.07
C SER A 21 36.38 67.01 -29.48
N ILE A 22 36.68 65.98 -30.28
CA ILE A 22 38.03 65.68 -30.76
C ILE A 22 38.39 66.50 -32.02
N ILE A 23 37.39 67.03 -32.75
CA ILE A 23 37.60 67.68 -34.06
C ILE A 23 37.76 69.22 -33.98
N ILE A 24 37.43 69.85 -32.85
CA ILE A 24 37.55 71.32 -32.69
C ILE A 24 38.66 71.68 -31.69
N ILE A 25 39.88 71.22 -31.95
CA ILE A 25 41.08 71.76 -31.30
C ILE A 25 41.95 72.40 -32.38
N PRO A 26 42.23 73.71 -32.31
CA PRO A 26 43.03 74.42 -33.30
C PRO A 26 44.48 73.88 -33.38
N SER A 27 45.00 73.92 -34.59
CA SER A 27 46.22 73.31 -35.09
C SER A 27 47.54 73.92 -34.58
N THR A 28 47.86 73.72 -33.30
CA THR A 28 49.18 74.12 -32.73
C THR A 28 49.88 73.02 -31.92
N TYR A 29 49.83 71.77 -32.39
CA TYR A 29 50.53 70.65 -31.74
C TYR A 29 51.48 69.94 -32.70
N ALA A 30 52.54 70.62 -33.12
CA ALA A 30 53.71 69.94 -33.68
C ALA A 30 54.49 69.15 -32.60
N ASN A 31 54.23 69.38 -31.30
CA ASN A 31 55.03 68.83 -30.20
C ASN A 31 54.34 67.69 -29.40
N VAL A 32 53.10 67.31 -29.71
CA VAL A 32 52.40 66.19 -29.03
C VAL A 32 52.67 64.86 -29.74
N LEU A 33 52.91 64.89 -31.06
CA LEU A 33 53.30 63.69 -31.81
C LEU A 33 54.71 63.20 -31.42
N ASP A 34 55.63 64.12 -31.14
CA ASP A 34 56.98 63.76 -30.67
C ASP A 34 56.97 63.20 -29.24
N PHE A 35 56.12 63.71 -28.34
CA PHE A 35 55.94 63.12 -27.00
C PHE A 35 55.39 61.69 -27.06
N LEU A 36 54.47 61.39 -27.99
CA LEU A 36 53.97 60.04 -28.17
C LEU A 36 55.01 59.12 -28.82
N LYS A 37 55.79 59.60 -29.78
CA LYS A 37 56.88 58.79 -30.38
C LYS A 37 57.96 58.46 -29.36
N ASP A 38 58.47 59.45 -28.64
CA ASP A 38 59.55 59.23 -27.65
C ASP A 38 59.04 58.46 -26.41
N GLY A 39 57.76 58.62 -26.06
CA GLY A 39 57.12 57.88 -24.97
C GLY A 39 56.93 56.39 -25.26
N PHE A 40 56.70 56.00 -26.53
CA PHE A 40 56.59 54.58 -26.92
C PHE A 40 57.96 53.93 -27.11
N ASP A 41 58.97 54.66 -27.59
CA ASP A 41 60.33 54.12 -27.77
C ASP A 41 61.09 53.96 -26.44
N SER A 42 60.62 54.60 -25.35
CA SER A 42 61.15 54.43 -23.98
C SER A 42 60.58 53.22 -23.22
N ILE A 43 59.66 52.43 -23.80
CA ILE A 43 59.18 51.17 -23.19
C ILE A 43 59.98 49.98 -23.73
N THR A 44 61.28 49.96 -23.44
CA THR A 44 62.18 48.83 -23.77
C THR A 44 62.19 47.72 -22.72
N GLY A 45 61.27 47.78 -21.74
CA GLY A 45 61.11 46.79 -20.67
C GLY A 45 60.00 45.76 -20.90
N ARG A 46 59.68 45.39 -22.15
CA ARG A 46 58.66 44.36 -22.41
C ARG A 46 59.26 42.95 -22.37
N THR A 47 59.71 42.54 -21.18
CA THR A 47 59.81 41.10 -20.88
C THR A 47 58.38 40.56 -20.90
N ILE A 48 58.01 39.87 -21.98
CA ILE A 48 56.84 38.99 -21.96
C ILE A 48 57.26 37.77 -21.13
N THR A 49 57.33 37.92 -19.81
CA THR A 49 57.11 36.78 -18.93
C THR A 49 55.64 36.47 -19.09
N SER A 50 55.33 35.51 -19.97
CA SER A 50 54.03 34.85 -19.96
C SER A 50 53.91 34.14 -18.61
N GLN A 51 53.48 34.88 -17.58
CA GLN A 51 53.04 34.28 -16.33
C GLN A 51 51.69 33.62 -16.66
N SER A 52 51.70 32.30 -16.76
CA SER A 52 50.47 31.52 -16.74
C SER A 52 49.87 31.66 -15.35
N THR A 53 48.77 32.41 -15.23
CA THR A 53 47.95 32.38 -14.01
C THR A 53 47.14 31.10 -14.04
N SER A 54 47.44 30.17 -13.14
CA SER A 54 46.58 29.01 -12.91
C SER A 54 45.33 29.48 -12.16
N VAL A 55 44.18 29.45 -12.83
CA VAL A 55 42.87 29.64 -12.20
C VAL A 55 42.34 28.26 -11.85
N SER A 56 42.22 27.96 -10.57
CA SER A 56 41.52 26.77 -10.08
C SER A 56 40.15 27.20 -9.53
N ILE A 57 39.09 26.60 -10.05
CA ILE A 57 37.74 26.71 -9.50
C ILE A 57 37.38 25.33 -8.95
N THR A 58 36.93 25.30 -7.70
CA THR A 58 36.32 24.09 -7.12
C THR A 58 34.81 24.26 -7.21
N VAL A 59 34.16 23.38 -7.96
CA VAL A 59 32.70 23.26 -7.96
C VAL A 59 32.33 22.28 -6.84
N GLY A 60 31.40 22.67 -5.97
CA GLY A 60 30.91 21.77 -4.92
C GLY A 60 30.05 20.65 -5.49
N ASN A 61 29.87 19.56 -4.73
CA ASN A 61 28.99 18.47 -5.09
C ASN A 61 27.52 18.90 -4.94
N SER A 62 26.70 18.58 -5.93
CA SER A 62 25.26 18.82 -5.95
C SER A 62 24.52 17.60 -5.39
N PRO A 63 23.41 17.76 -4.67
CA PRO A 63 22.60 16.62 -4.26
C PRO A 63 21.98 15.90 -5.47
N PRO A 64 21.76 14.58 -5.38
CA PRO A 64 21.04 13.85 -6.43
C PRO A 64 19.58 14.32 -6.53
N GLN A 65 18.87 13.86 -7.56
CA GLN A 65 17.46 14.12 -7.79
C GLN A 65 16.72 12.82 -8.11
N ILE A 66 15.67 12.52 -7.33
CA ILE A 66 14.79 11.39 -7.61
C ILE A 66 13.68 11.83 -8.57
N THR A 67 13.66 11.21 -9.73
CA THR A 67 12.71 11.45 -10.82
C THR A 67 11.97 10.16 -11.19
N ASN A 68 10.80 10.31 -11.79
CA ASN A 68 10.06 9.21 -12.44
C ASN A 68 9.83 7.97 -11.57
N VAL A 69 9.27 8.15 -10.37
CA VAL A 69 8.82 7.04 -9.53
C VAL A 69 7.61 6.38 -10.20
N SER A 70 7.78 5.13 -10.63
CA SER A 70 6.82 4.38 -11.43
C SER A 70 6.31 3.16 -10.67
N ILE A 71 5.01 3.17 -10.36
CA ILE A 71 4.30 2.11 -9.62
C ILE A 71 2.95 1.86 -10.30
N ASN A 72 2.44 0.63 -10.21
CA ASN A 72 1.05 0.37 -10.57
C ASN A 72 0.14 1.14 -9.59
N PRO A 73 -0.78 2.00 -10.07
CA PRO A 73 -1.60 2.85 -9.21
C PRO A 73 -2.57 2.06 -8.33
N SER A 74 -2.87 0.80 -8.63
CA SER A 74 -3.83 -0.02 -7.89
C SER A 74 -3.35 -1.46 -7.70
N TRP A 75 -3.48 -1.96 -6.47
CA TRP A 75 -3.14 -3.33 -6.08
C TRP A 75 -4.31 -3.96 -5.31
N SER A 76 -4.53 -5.25 -5.49
CA SER A 76 -5.46 -6.06 -4.70
C SER A 76 -4.66 -7.09 -3.92
N ILE A 77 -5.02 -7.35 -2.68
CA ILE A 77 -4.36 -8.38 -1.89
C ILE A 77 -5.03 -9.75 -2.16
N THR A 78 -4.21 -10.80 -2.14
CA THR A 78 -4.67 -12.19 -2.21
C THR A 78 -5.35 -12.60 -0.90
N ASN A 79 -6.50 -13.30 -1.01
CA ASN A 79 -7.28 -13.81 0.13
C ASN A 79 -6.68 -15.06 0.78
N ASP A 80 -5.36 -15.11 0.90
CA ASP A 80 -4.65 -16.23 1.50
C ASP A 80 -3.76 -15.69 2.62
N PRO A 81 -4.06 -16.01 3.89
CA PRO A 81 -3.34 -15.49 5.04
C PRO A 81 -1.90 -16.01 5.14
N THR A 82 -1.54 -17.01 4.33
CA THR A 82 -0.16 -17.54 4.21
C THR A 82 0.63 -16.91 3.08
N SER A 83 -0.03 -16.12 2.22
CA SER A 83 0.57 -15.46 1.07
C SER A 83 0.72 -13.95 1.28
N ASN A 84 1.73 -13.37 0.63
CA ASN A 84 1.86 -11.93 0.50
C ASN A 84 1.71 -11.52 -0.96
N THR A 85 1.12 -10.37 -1.21
CA THR A 85 1.13 -9.75 -2.53
C THR A 85 2.41 -8.93 -2.68
N THR A 86 3.33 -9.37 -3.54
CA THR A 86 4.56 -8.64 -3.82
C THR A 86 4.30 -7.50 -4.79
N LEU A 87 4.36 -6.29 -4.26
CA LEU A 87 4.36 -5.04 -5.00
C LEU A 87 5.73 -4.77 -5.61
N PHE A 88 5.75 -4.23 -6.82
CA PHE A 88 6.96 -3.78 -7.51
C PHE A 88 6.82 -2.33 -7.94
N PHE A 89 7.89 -1.56 -7.81
CA PHE A 89 8.01 -0.24 -8.41
C PHE A 89 9.47 0.09 -8.71
N SER A 90 9.69 1.14 -9.49
CA SER A 90 11.02 1.65 -9.81
C SER A 90 11.10 3.17 -9.72
N PHE A 91 12.30 3.70 -9.66
CA PHE A 91 12.56 5.14 -9.74
C PHE A 91 13.93 5.42 -10.33
N ILE A 92 14.11 6.63 -10.88
CA ILE A 92 15.35 7.06 -11.52
C ILE A 92 16.00 8.16 -10.67
N VAL A 93 17.26 7.98 -10.33
CA VAL A 93 18.07 9.00 -9.66
C VAL A 93 18.97 9.65 -10.71
N ASN A 94 19.01 10.99 -10.74
CA ASN A 94 19.89 11.79 -11.58
C ASN A 94 20.87 12.58 -10.70
N ASP A 95 22.14 12.59 -11.07
CA ASP A 95 23.20 13.30 -10.36
C ASP A 95 24.07 14.02 -11.40
N SER A 96 24.33 15.31 -11.22
CA SER A 96 25.04 16.14 -12.21
C SER A 96 26.54 15.83 -12.32
N GLU A 97 27.10 15.18 -11.31
CA GLU A 97 28.48 14.75 -11.20
C GLU A 97 28.68 13.36 -11.81
N GLY A 98 27.59 12.65 -12.11
CA GLY A 98 27.56 11.42 -12.89
C GLY A 98 26.94 10.25 -12.14
N ALA A 99 26.49 9.24 -12.88
CA ALA A 99 25.85 8.06 -12.31
C ALA A 99 26.75 7.29 -11.33
N SER A 100 28.07 7.37 -11.48
CA SER A 100 29.05 6.78 -10.56
C SER A 100 29.16 7.50 -9.22
N ASN A 101 28.60 8.72 -9.10
CA ASN A 101 28.55 9.48 -7.86
C ASN A 101 27.40 9.02 -6.94
N ILE A 102 26.41 8.32 -7.48
CA ILE A 102 25.25 7.84 -6.72
C ILE A 102 25.66 6.61 -5.90
N ASP A 103 25.41 6.63 -4.58
CA ASP A 103 25.62 5.46 -3.73
C ASP A 103 24.46 4.47 -3.96
N THR A 104 24.73 3.44 -4.75
CA THR A 104 23.74 2.40 -5.09
C THR A 104 23.35 1.51 -3.92
N THR A 105 24.03 1.62 -2.77
CA THR A 105 23.73 0.88 -1.54
C THR A 105 22.90 1.70 -0.54
N SER A 106 22.82 3.02 -0.73
CA SER A 106 22.09 3.95 0.16
C SER A 106 20.58 3.98 -0.05
N ALA A 107 20.08 3.32 -1.11
CA ALA A 107 18.67 3.41 -1.47
C ALA A 107 17.76 2.79 -0.40
N ILE A 108 16.79 3.57 0.06
CA ILE A 108 15.78 3.16 1.03
C ILE A 108 14.41 3.53 0.49
N ALA A 109 13.44 2.64 0.69
CA ALA A 109 12.04 2.95 0.46
C ALA A 109 11.18 2.60 1.67
N ASN A 110 10.06 3.28 1.79
CA ASN A 110 8.95 2.85 2.62
C ASN A 110 7.62 3.10 1.92
N ILE A 111 6.62 2.33 2.34
CA ILE A 111 5.23 2.60 2.04
C ILE A 111 4.49 2.89 3.35
N THR A 112 3.67 3.93 3.34
CA THR A 112 2.90 4.37 4.50
C THR A 112 1.45 4.40 4.13
N ASN A 113 0.59 3.79 4.96
CA ASN A 113 -0.83 4.02 4.80
C ASN A 113 -1.12 5.52 5.07
N GLY A 114 -2.06 6.12 4.34
CA GLY A 114 -2.28 7.57 4.37
C GLY A 114 -2.84 8.16 5.67
N THR A 115 -2.90 7.41 6.78
CA THR A 115 -3.42 7.90 8.07
C THR A 115 -2.30 8.40 9.00
N ASN A 116 -2.62 9.37 9.87
CA ASN A 116 -1.67 9.83 10.89
C ASN A 116 -1.40 8.69 11.90
N GLY A 117 -0.13 8.27 12.01
CA GLY A 117 0.24 7.07 12.79
C GLY A 117 0.01 5.75 12.04
N GLY A 118 -0.18 5.85 10.73
CA GLY A 118 -0.40 4.73 9.83
C GLY A 118 0.67 3.65 9.85
N MET A 119 0.26 2.44 9.48
CA MET A 119 1.19 1.34 9.30
C MET A 119 2.23 1.72 8.24
N THR A 120 3.50 1.55 8.61
CA THR A 120 4.64 1.79 7.72
C THR A 120 5.35 0.47 7.47
N ARG A 121 5.51 0.10 6.20
CA ARG A 121 6.40 -0.99 5.81
C ARG A 121 7.69 -0.36 5.32
N TYR A 122 8.81 -0.79 5.89
CA TYR A 122 10.13 -0.40 5.43
C TYR A 122 10.71 -1.49 4.54
N ASN A 123 11.45 -1.09 3.52
CA ASN A 123 12.31 -2.01 2.79
C ASN A 123 13.72 -1.40 2.72
N TYR A 124 14.63 -1.98 3.50
CA TYR A 124 16.01 -1.54 3.57
C TYR A 124 16.90 -2.43 2.69
N THR A 125 17.63 -1.84 1.76
CA THR A 125 18.54 -2.54 0.84
C THR A 125 19.61 -3.36 1.55
N ALA A 126 20.10 -2.90 2.70
CA ALA A 126 21.06 -3.63 3.50
C ALA A 126 20.49 -4.88 4.19
N ASN A 127 19.17 -4.95 4.43
CA ASN A 127 18.57 -5.96 5.32
C ASN A 127 17.59 -6.90 4.62
N ASP A 128 16.82 -6.40 3.64
CA ASP A 128 15.63 -7.09 3.12
C ASP A 128 15.65 -7.28 1.60
N GLY A 129 16.79 -7.00 0.96
CA GLY A 129 16.93 -7.00 -0.50
C GLY A 129 16.47 -5.72 -1.19
N GLY A 130 15.67 -4.87 -0.53
CA GLY A 130 15.56 -3.43 -0.81
C GLY A 130 15.20 -2.96 -2.21
N CYS A 131 15.67 -1.74 -2.45
CA CYS A 131 15.72 -1.08 -3.73
C CYS A 131 17.10 -1.33 -4.34
N VAL A 132 17.17 -2.21 -5.34
CA VAL A 132 18.42 -2.59 -5.99
C VAL A 132 18.64 -1.77 -7.25
N SER A 133 19.87 -1.28 -7.43
CA SER A 133 20.27 -0.67 -8.70
C SER A 133 20.11 -1.68 -9.84
N SER A 134 19.28 -1.31 -10.81
CA SER A 134 19.00 -2.09 -12.02
C SER A 134 19.89 -1.69 -13.21
N GLY A 135 20.85 -0.79 -12.97
CA GLY A 135 21.80 -0.30 -13.96
C GLY A 135 21.74 1.22 -14.18
N THR A 136 22.72 1.71 -14.93
CA THR A 136 22.81 3.13 -15.31
C THR A 136 21.99 3.42 -16.56
N ILE A 137 21.43 4.63 -16.63
CA ILE A 137 20.75 5.16 -17.82
C ILE A 137 21.56 6.36 -18.31
N GLY A 138 22.41 6.15 -19.31
CA GLY A 138 23.35 7.17 -19.76
C GLY A 138 24.42 7.49 -18.70
N SER A 139 24.94 8.71 -18.71
CA SER A 139 26.10 9.11 -17.89
C SER A 139 25.76 9.65 -16.50
N TYR A 140 24.50 10.00 -16.25
CA TYR A 140 24.10 10.78 -15.06
C TYR A 140 23.00 10.10 -14.22
N MET A 141 22.42 9.01 -14.71
CA MET A 141 21.27 8.40 -14.05
C MET A 141 21.48 6.95 -13.66
N VAL A 142 20.84 6.54 -12.56
CA VAL A 142 20.73 5.16 -12.08
C VAL A 142 19.25 4.82 -11.90
N ASN A 143 18.84 3.65 -12.37
CA ASN A 143 17.50 3.13 -12.12
C ASN A 143 17.52 2.19 -10.92
N PHE A 144 16.57 2.33 -10.00
CA PHE A 144 16.38 1.43 -8.87
C PHE A 144 15.07 0.68 -9.01
N SER A 145 15.08 -0.61 -8.68
CA SER A 145 13.90 -1.47 -8.61
C SER A 145 13.68 -1.92 -7.17
N CYS A 146 12.46 -1.77 -6.68
CA CYS A 146 12.09 -2.09 -5.31
C CYS A 146 10.93 -3.08 -5.28
N THR A 147 10.90 -3.93 -4.26
CA THR A 147 9.77 -4.82 -3.97
C THR A 147 9.22 -4.55 -2.58
N PHE A 148 7.92 -4.72 -2.36
CA PHE A 148 7.31 -4.68 -1.03
C PHE A 148 6.32 -5.82 -0.90
N ASN A 149 6.20 -6.40 0.29
CA ASN A 149 5.15 -7.36 0.57
C ASN A 149 3.98 -6.64 1.23
N LEU A 150 2.85 -6.62 0.53
CA LEU A 150 1.56 -6.35 1.14
C LEU A 150 1.06 -7.64 1.77
N VAL A 151 0.66 -7.58 3.04
CA VAL A 151 0.07 -8.72 3.75
C VAL A 151 -1.45 -8.62 3.70
N PHE A 152 -2.15 -9.74 3.86
CA PHE A 152 -3.63 -9.81 3.75
C PHE A 152 -4.40 -8.84 4.64
N TYR A 153 -3.80 -8.34 5.74
CA TYR A 153 -4.42 -7.38 6.65
C TYR A 153 -3.95 -5.92 6.44
N ASP A 154 -3.25 -5.61 5.34
CA ASP A 154 -2.94 -4.22 4.99
C ASP A 154 -4.22 -3.50 4.48
N THR A 155 -4.62 -2.45 5.21
CA THR A 155 -5.90 -1.76 5.01
C THR A 155 -6.10 -1.20 3.60
N ALA A 156 -7.33 -1.37 3.09
CA ALA A 156 -7.77 -0.84 1.81
C ALA A 156 -7.88 0.69 1.83
N MET A 157 -6.89 1.38 1.24
CA MET A 157 -6.86 2.84 1.15
C MET A 157 -5.75 3.33 0.22
N ASN A 158 -5.52 4.64 0.21
CA ASN A 158 -4.34 5.25 -0.41
C ASN A 158 -3.09 5.05 0.46
N TRP A 159 -2.02 4.58 -0.17
CA TRP A 159 -0.69 4.44 0.40
C TRP A 159 0.28 5.39 -0.28
N ASN A 160 1.17 6.02 0.48
CA ASN A 160 2.23 6.87 -0.05
C ASN A 160 3.52 6.07 -0.18
N VAL A 161 4.23 6.27 -1.30
CA VAL A 161 5.58 5.73 -1.51
C VAL A 161 6.56 6.84 -1.18
N SER A 162 7.50 6.55 -0.28
CA SER A 162 8.65 7.43 -0.01
C SER A 162 9.94 6.72 -0.38
N VAL A 163 10.77 7.37 -1.18
CA VAL A 163 12.08 6.87 -1.59
C VAL A 163 13.17 7.86 -1.20
N TYR A 164 14.34 7.34 -0.87
CA TYR A 164 15.52 8.07 -0.41
C TYR A 164 16.78 7.46 -1.02
N VAL A 165 17.72 8.31 -1.45
CA VAL A 165 19.05 7.90 -1.96
C VAL A 165 20.09 8.98 -1.60
N GLU A 166 21.30 8.54 -1.29
CA GLU A 166 22.49 9.37 -1.09
C GLU A 166 23.47 9.25 -2.27
N ASP A 167 24.31 10.26 -2.45
CA ASP A 167 25.53 10.15 -3.23
C ASP A 167 26.72 9.75 -2.35
N LEU A 168 27.88 9.50 -2.97
CA LEU A 168 29.12 9.11 -2.29
C LEU A 168 29.72 10.23 -1.41
N ASN A 169 29.19 11.45 -1.49
CA ASN A 169 29.58 12.59 -0.68
C ASN A 169 28.61 12.84 0.50
N GLY A 170 27.56 12.03 0.63
CA GLY A 170 26.57 12.11 1.70
C GLY A 170 25.49 13.17 1.48
N ASN A 171 25.38 13.77 0.28
CA ASN A 171 24.19 14.55 -0.04
C ASN A 171 23.07 13.61 -0.45
N SER A 172 21.82 13.99 -0.18
CA SER A 172 20.69 13.09 -0.34
C SER A 172 19.50 13.72 -1.02
N ALA A 173 18.65 12.84 -1.55
CA ALA A 173 17.40 13.18 -2.21
C ALA A 173 16.26 12.32 -1.67
N GLN A 174 15.07 12.91 -1.59
CA GLN A 174 13.85 12.22 -1.18
C GLN A 174 12.70 12.55 -2.14
N ASN A 175 11.84 11.58 -2.43
CA ASN A 175 10.58 11.80 -3.13
C ASN A 175 9.45 11.05 -2.42
N ASN A 176 8.37 11.77 -2.09
CA ASN A 176 7.19 11.27 -1.39
C ASN A 176 5.87 11.64 -2.11
N THR A 177 5.95 11.93 -3.41
CA THR A 177 4.83 12.48 -4.19
C THR A 177 3.92 11.41 -4.79
N VAL A 178 4.38 10.16 -4.85
CA VAL A 178 3.68 9.06 -5.52
C VAL A 178 2.82 8.28 -4.53
N LYS A 179 1.61 7.92 -4.99
CA LYS A 179 0.62 7.16 -4.24
C LYS A 179 0.11 6.00 -5.07
N PHE A 180 -0.35 4.96 -4.39
CA PHE A 180 -1.12 3.86 -4.97
C PHE A 180 -2.28 3.51 -4.05
N THR A 181 -3.24 2.75 -4.55
CA THR A 181 -4.39 2.27 -3.78
C THR A 181 -4.28 0.78 -3.54
N VAL A 182 -4.55 0.36 -2.31
CA VAL A 182 -4.84 -1.03 -1.99
C VAL A 182 -6.36 -1.19 -2.02
N GLY A 183 -6.85 -2.10 -2.85
CA GLY A 183 -8.26 -2.45 -2.94
C GLY A 183 -8.74 -3.19 -1.71
N GLU A 184 -10.05 -3.10 -1.47
CA GLU A 184 -10.74 -3.84 -0.42
C GLU A 184 -11.10 -5.23 -0.89
N THR A 185 -10.89 -6.21 -0.02
CA THR A 185 -11.30 -7.58 -0.21
C THR A 185 -11.91 -8.12 1.07
N THR A 186 -13.21 -8.40 1.04
CA THR A 186 -13.94 -9.09 2.11
C THR A 186 -13.88 -10.58 1.86
N SER A 187 -13.25 -11.33 2.77
CA SER A 187 -13.09 -12.77 2.65
C SER A 187 -12.88 -13.38 4.02
N PHE A 188 -13.37 -14.61 4.21
CA PHE A 188 -13.08 -15.40 5.39
C PHE A 188 -12.93 -16.86 5.00
N SER A 189 -12.26 -17.62 5.85
CA SER A 189 -12.12 -19.08 5.74
C SER A 189 -12.78 -19.75 6.92
N LEU A 190 -13.53 -20.82 6.65
CA LEU A 190 -13.93 -21.82 7.64
C LEU A 190 -12.82 -22.87 7.75
N GLN A 191 -12.40 -23.21 8.96
CA GLN A 191 -11.43 -24.30 9.15
C GLN A 191 -12.09 -25.67 9.23
N ASP A 192 -13.32 -25.74 9.72
CA ASP A 192 -14.05 -27.00 9.90
C ASP A 192 -14.89 -27.33 8.66
N SER A 193 -14.69 -28.54 8.12
CA SER A 193 -15.44 -29.03 6.96
C SER A 193 -16.68 -29.85 7.34
N ALA A 194 -16.82 -30.21 8.61
CA ALA A 194 -17.94 -31.00 9.11
C ALA A 194 -18.22 -30.62 10.57
N ILE A 195 -19.50 -30.57 10.91
CA ILE A 195 -19.98 -30.30 12.27
C ILE A 195 -20.56 -31.60 12.81
N SER A 196 -20.26 -31.94 14.06
CA SER A 196 -20.70 -33.19 14.67
C SER A 196 -21.38 -32.98 16.02
N PHE A 197 -22.36 -33.82 16.29
CA PHE A 197 -23.01 -33.91 17.60
C PHE A 197 -22.71 -35.27 18.23
N PRO A 198 -22.65 -35.37 19.56
CA PRO A 198 -22.62 -36.66 20.24
C PRO A 198 -23.92 -37.43 19.99
N THR A 199 -23.91 -38.73 20.28
CA THR A 199 -25.13 -39.55 20.22
C THR A 199 -26.21 -38.93 21.10
N ALA A 200 -27.38 -38.69 20.49
CA ALA A 200 -28.54 -38.16 21.18
C ALA A 200 -29.70 -39.16 21.15
N THR A 201 -30.51 -39.17 22.21
CA THR A 201 -31.74 -39.98 22.27
C THR A 201 -32.97 -39.14 21.94
N PRO A 202 -34.05 -39.73 21.39
CA PRO A 202 -35.32 -39.02 21.22
C PRO A 202 -35.77 -38.32 22.52
N ASN A 203 -36.34 -37.12 22.39
CA ASN A 203 -36.70 -36.21 23.50
C ASN A 203 -35.54 -35.69 24.36
N GLN A 204 -34.27 -35.93 23.99
CA GLN A 204 -33.15 -35.28 24.66
C GLN A 204 -33.13 -33.78 24.32
N GLU A 205 -32.81 -32.97 25.32
CA GLU A 205 -32.62 -31.53 25.20
C GLU A 205 -31.14 -31.15 25.30
N ASP A 206 -30.80 -29.96 24.82
CA ASP A 206 -29.50 -29.30 25.00
C ASP A 206 -28.27 -30.15 24.64
N VAL A 207 -28.27 -30.69 23.42
CA VAL A 207 -27.16 -31.46 22.88
C VAL A 207 -26.18 -30.53 22.16
N ALA A 208 -25.13 -30.11 22.87
CA ALA A 208 -24.07 -29.28 22.31
C ALA A 208 -23.19 -30.05 21.30
N GLN A 209 -22.67 -29.31 20.32
CA GLN A 209 -21.66 -29.78 19.35
C GLN A 209 -20.43 -30.38 20.04
N SER A 210 -19.82 -31.43 19.45
CA SER A 210 -18.68 -32.15 20.04
C SER A 210 -17.28 -31.68 19.59
N ASP A 211 -17.18 -30.99 18.46
CA ASP A 211 -15.92 -30.65 17.77
C ASP A 211 -15.34 -29.27 18.11
N GLY A 212 -15.87 -28.59 19.13
CA GLY A 212 -15.24 -27.35 19.65
C GLY A 212 -15.63 -26.07 18.93
N GLY A 213 -16.68 -26.10 18.11
CA GLY A 213 -17.22 -24.94 17.39
C GLY A 213 -16.74 -24.86 15.95
N ILE A 214 -17.42 -24.03 15.16
CA ILE A 214 -17.06 -23.65 13.80
C ILE A 214 -16.09 -22.48 13.88
N PHE A 215 -14.85 -22.71 13.50
CA PHE A 215 -13.81 -21.71 13.51
C PHE A 215 -13.76 -20.91 12.20
N MET A 216 -13.84 -19.59 12.35
CA MET A 216 -13.84 -18.63 11.25
C MET A 216 -12.63 -17.71 11.38
N ASN A 217 -12.01 -17.38 10.25
CA ASN A 217 -10.86 -16.49 10.20
C ASN A 217 -11.03 -15.50 9.04
N ASN A 218 -10.93 -14.20 9.32
CA ASN A 218 -10.92 -13.17 8.27
C ASN A 218 -9.63 -13.31 7.46
N THR A 219 -9.77 -13.57 6.17
CA THR A 219 -8.66 -13.71 5.20
C THR A 219 -8.56 -12.54 4.24
N GLY A 220 -9.44 -11.54 4.40
CA GLY A 220 -9.44 -10.29 3.66
C GLY A 220 -8.80 -9.13 4.44
N ASN A 221 -8.80 -7.95 3.80
CA ASN A 221 -8.35 -6.68 4.39
C ASN A 221 -9.50 -5.73 4.72
N ASP A 222 -10.71 -6.27 4.83
CA ASP A 222 -11.92 -5.57 5.25
C ASP A 222 -12.37 -6.10 6.62
N ASN A 223 -12.97 -5.24 7.44
CA ASN A 223 -13.58 -5.67 8.70
C ASN A 223 -14.94 -6.31 8.42
N ILE A 224 -15.14 -7.54 8.87
CA ILE A 224 -16.46 -8.16 8.86
C ILE A 224 -17.13 -7.80 10.18
N TYR A 225 -17.99 -6.77 10.13
CA TYR A 225 -18.63 -6.19 11.31
C TYR A 225 -19.73 -7.09 11.90
N ALA A 226 -20.04 -6.83 13.16
CA ALA A 226 -21.12 -7.49 13.87
C ALA A 226 -22.46 -7.31 13.12
N GLY A 227 -23.14 -8.42 12.82
CA GLY A 227 -24.36 -8.43 12.00
C GLY A 227 -24.16 -8.65 10.50
N SER A 228 -22.94 -8.82 10.01
CA SER A 228 -22.67 -9.21 8.62
C SER A 228 -22.64 -10.73 8.39
N ILE A 229 -22.59 -11.54 9.45
CA ILE A 229 -22.53 -13.00 9.35
C ILE A 229 -23.94 -13.58 9.37
N ASN A 230 -24.31 -14.29 8.30
CA ASN A 230 -25.61 -14.92 8.13
C ASN A 230 -25.46 -16.43 8.00
N VAL A 231 -26.28 -17.17 8.74
CA VAL A 231 -26.32 -18.63 8.69
C VAL A 231 -27.64 -19.11 8.11
N THR A 232 -27.55 -19.87 7.01
CA THR A 232 -28.69 -20.55 6.40
C THR A 232 -28.62 -22.02 6.75
N ALA A 233 -29.66 -22.51 7.42
CA ALA A 233 -29.79 -23.90 7.82
C ALA A 233 -30.99 -24.53 7.13
N VAL A 234 -30.86 -25.82 6.79
CA VAL A 234 -31.94 -26.67 6.32
C VAL A 234 -32.25 -27.76 7.35
N ASN A 235 -33.30 -28.53 7.14
CA ASN A 235 -33.55 -29.69 7.99
C ASN A 235 -32.46 -30.73 7.75
N ILE A 236 -32.09 -31.50 8.79
CA ILE A 236 -31.21 -32.65 8.60
C ILE A 236 -32.04 -33.93 8.60
N HIS A 237 -31.80 -34.81 7.65
CA HIS A 237 -32.64 -35.97 7.38
C HIS A 237 -31.91 -37.26 7.71
N GLY A 238 -32.66 -38.31 8.04
CA GLY A 238 -32.09 -39.62 8.30
C GLY A 238 -31.50 -40.23 7.03
N ASP A 239 -30.23 -40.65 7.07
CA ASP A 239 -29.51 -41.19 5.91
C ASP A 239 -30.14 -42.51 5.41
N SER A 240 -30.74 -43.29 6.32
CA SER A 240 -31.40 -44.56 5.99
C SER A 240 -32.91 -44.40 5.78
N ILE A 241 -33.55 -43.53 6.56
CA ILE A 241 -34.99 -43.26 6.54
C ILE A 241 -35.19 -41.76 6.34
N GLY A 242 -35.15 -41.31 5.09
CA GLY A 242 -35.24 -39.89 4.72
C GLY A 242 -36.58 -39.20 5.06
N SER A 243 -37.61 -39.96 5.44
CA SER A 243 -38.89 -39.39 5.90
C SER A 243 -38.84 -38.82 7.31
N THR A 244 -37.82 -39.15 8.10
CA THR A 244 -37.58 -38.58 9.43
C THR A 244 -36.52 -37.48 9.34
N PHE A 245 -36.70 -36.39 10.08
CA PHE A 245 -35.78 -35.26 10.04
C PHE A 245 -35.75 -34.50 11.37
N ILE A 246 -34.66 -33.76 11.59
CA ILE A 246 -34.53 -32.80 12.68
C ILE A 246 -34.70 -31.40 12.09
N PRO A 247 -35.74 -30.65 12.52
CA PRO A 247 -35.98 -29.32 11.99
C PRO A 247 -34.83 -28.36 12.28
N ALA A 248 -34.46 -27.48 11.33
CA ALA A 248 -33.44 -26.45 11.55
C ALA A 248 -33.75 -25.57 12.79
N LYS A 249 -35.05 -25.31 13.06
CA LYS A 249 -35.52 -24.55 14.23
C LYS A 249 -35.20 -25.18 15.59
N ASN A 250 -34.81 -26.45 15.62
CA ASN A 250 -34.38 -27.14 16.84
C ASN A 250 -32.90 -26.89 17.12
N PHE A 251 -32.19 -26.17 16.25
CA PHE A 251 -30.81 -25.79 16.45
C PHE A 251 -30.69 -24.33 16.86
N THR A 252 -29.62 -24.06 17.60
CA THR A 252 -29.15 -22.74 17.99
C THR A 252 -27.69 -22.62 17.60
N ILE A 253 -27.28 -21.40 17.28
CA ILE A 253 -25.88 -21.05 17.03
C ILE A 253 -25.50 -19.89 17.95
N SER A 254 -24.29 -19.90 18.49
CA SER A 254 -23.85 -18.94 19.49
C SER A 254 -22.38 -18.57 19.36
N ILE A 255 -22.01 -17.36 19.79
CA ILE A 255 -20.59 -17.01 20.03
C ILE A 255 -20.09 -17.53 21.40
N LEU A 256 -20.97 -18.17 22.18
CA LEU A 256 -20.68 -18.75 23.49
C LEU A 256 -20.62 -20.26 23.38
N SER A 257 -19.67 -20.89 24.09
CA SER A 257 -19.49 -22.34 24.06
C SER A 257 -20.31 -23.08 25.14
N GLY A 258 -20.39 -24.41 25.01
CA GLY A 258 -21.00 -25.30 26.00
C GLY A 258 -22.52 -25.16 26.07
N THR A 259 -23.11 -25.29 27.26
CA THR A 259 -24.57 -25.24 27.44
C THR A 259 -25.17 -23.86 27.12
N ASN A 260 -24.36 -22.79 27.14
CA ASN A 260 -24.84 -21.46 26.80
C ASN A 260 -25.23 -21.34 25.31
N SER A 261 -24.66 -22.18 24.44
CA SER A 261 -25.07 -22.20 23.03
C SER A 261 -26.47 -22.75 22.84
N CYS A 262 -27.02 -23.49 23.82
CA CYS A 262 -28.36 -24.07 23.79
C CYS A 262 -29.46 -23.12 24.29
N ASP A 263 -29.10 -22.04 24.98
CA ASP A 263 -30.08 -21.12 25.59
C ASP A 263 -30.26 -19.85 24.74
N PRO A 264 -31.34 -19.75 23.95
CA PRO A 264 -31.63 -18.60 23.09
C PRO A 264 -32.07 -17.35 23.88
N SER A 265 -32.22 -17.42 25.21
CA SER A 265 -32.46 -16.24 26.04
C SER A 265 -31.17 -15.48 26.37
N ILE A 266 -30.00 -16.09 26.16
CA ILE A 266 -28.70 -15.49 26.38
C ILE A 266 -28.29 -14.65 25.16
N SER A 267 -27.79 -13.45 25.41
CA SER A 267 -27.21 -12.59 24.38
C SER A 267 -26.06 -13.29 23.66
N GLY A 268 -26.13 -13.33 22.33
CA GLY A 268 -25.12 -13.99 21.49
C GLY A 268 -25.51 -15.41 21.08
N THR A 269 -26.66 -15.92 21.53
CA THR A 269 -27.25 -17.20 21.07
C THR A 269 -28.49 -16.93 20.22
N TYR A 270 -28.57 -17.58 19.05
CA TYR A 270 -29.59 -17.33 18.04
C TYR A 270 -30.24 -18.65 17.63
N LYS A 271 -31.58 -18.70 17.58
CA LYS A 271 -32.29 -19.85 16.99
C LYS A 271 -32.09 -19.84 15.48
N LEU A 272 -31.72 -20.99 14.93
CA LEU A 272 -31.66 -21.15 13.49
C LEU A 272 -33.07 -21.16 12.90
N VAL A 273 -33.23 -20.56 11.73
CA VAL A 273 -34.47 -20.62 10.96
C VAL A 273 -34.26 -21.56 9.79
N ASN A 274 -35.27 -22.37 9.49
CA ASN A 274 -35.22 -23.21 8.31
C ASN A 274 -35.23 -22.32 7.06
N LYS A 275 -34.37 -22.65 6.10
CA LYS A 275 -34.42 -22.09 4.76
C LYS A 275 -35.79 -22.40 4.18
N SER A 276 -36.67 -21.40 4.13
CA SER A 276 -37.94 -21.52 3.44
C SER A 276 -37.71 -21.14 2.00
N ILE A 277 -37.90 -22.06 1.05
CA ILE A 277 -38.16 -21.67 -0.33
C ILE A 277 -39.20 -22.61 -0.93
N ASP A 278 -40.45 -22.15 -0.93
CA ASP A 278 -41.31 -22.37 -2.08
C ASP A 278 -41.69 -21.00 -2.66
N GLU A 279 -41.38 -20.80 -3.95
CA GLU A 279 -41.80 -19.66 -4.80
C GLU A 279 -41.37 -18.23 -4.42
N THR A 280 -40.36 -18.03 -3.55
CA THR A 280 -39.85 -16.66 -3.26
C THR A 280 -38.33 -16.53 -3.42
N THR A 281 -37.87 -15.31 -3.72
CA THR A 281 -36.45 -14.94 -3.76
C THR A 281 -35.88 -14.61 -2.38
N ALA A 282 -36.65 -14.80 -1.30
CA ALA A 282 -36.24 -14.47 0.05
C ALA A 282 -35.58 -15.68 0.71
N PHE A 283 -34.28 -15.58 1.01
CA PHE A 283 -33.59 -16.56 1.83
C PHE A 283 -33.77 -16.18 3.30
N ASN A 284 -34.40 -17.06 4.08
CA ASN A 284 -34.39 -16.92 5.53
C ASN A 284 -33.02 -17.34 6.05
N SER A 285 -32.28 -16.39 6.62
CA SER A 285 -31.01 -16.63 7.30
C SER A 285 -31.05 -16.06 8.71
N THR A 286 -30.26 -16.67 9.59
CA THR A 286 -30.07 -16.21 10.96
C THR A 286 -28.88 -15.24 10.99
N ILE A 287 -29.12 -13.99 11.35
CA ILE A 287 -28.07 -12.97 11.46
C ILE A 287 -27.38 -13.10 12.83
N ILE A 288 -26.07 -13.28 12.84
CA ILE A 288 -25.27 -13.39 14.06
C ILE A 288 -24.78 -11.98 14.44
N SER A 289 -25.63 -11.23 15.13
CA SER A 289 -25.44 -9.79 15.36
C SER A 289 -24.26 -9.41 16.26
N GLN A 290 -23.57 -10.36 16.87
CA GLN A 290 -22.44 -10.12 17.78
C GLN A 290 -21.12 -10.70 17.28
N ALA A 291 -21.13 -11.59 16.28
CA ALA A 291 -19.91 -12.19 15.75
C ALA A 291 -19.10 -11.14 14.97
N LEU A 292 -17.81 -11.01 15.28
CA LEU A 292 -16.94 -9.99 14.71
C LEU A 292 -15.64 -10.64 14.20
N LEU A 293 -15.30 -10.35 12.95
CA LEU A 293 -14.09 -10.85 12.31
C LEU A 293 -13.28 -9.63 11.83
N PRO A 294 -12.53 -8.96 12.73
CA PRO A 294 -11.83 -7.73 12.37
C PRO A 294 -10.61 -8.04 11.49
N ILE A 295 -10.12 -7.01 10.80
CA ILE A 295 -8.86 -7.07 10.08
C ILE A 295 -7.69 -7.23 11.07
N GLY A 296 -6.75 -8.11 10.76
CA GLY A 296 -5.52 -8.23 11.54
C GLY A 296 -4.88 -9.61 11.44
N PRO A 297 -3.76 -9.81 12.16
CA PRO A 297 -3.18 -11.12 12.33
C PRO A 297 -3.95 -11.96 13.35
N ALA A 298 -3.78 -13.27 13.28
CA ALA A 298 -4.23 -14.18 14.32
C ALA A 298 -3.62 -13.82 15.69
N PRO A 299 -4.37 -13.95 16.80
CA PRO A 299 -5.73 -14.47 16.89
C PRO A 299 -6.83 -13.40 16.77
N HIS A 300 -6.47 -12.15 16.46
CA HIS A 300 -7.42 -11.04 16.53
C HIS A 300 -8.46 -11.07 15.42
N ASN A 301 -8.16 -11.70 14.28
CA ASN A 301 -9.01 -11.80 13.11
C ASN A 301 -9.86 -13.10 13.07
N GLN A 302 -10.12 -13.69 14.24
CA GLN A 302 -10.74 -15.01 14.38
C GLN A 302 -12.00 -14.95 15.25
N GLU A 303 -12.96 -15.83 14.97
CA GLU A 303 -14.21 -15.99 15.71
C GLU A 303 -14.63 -17.46 15.71
N SER A 304 -15.37 -17.89 16.74
CA SER A 304 -15.91 -19.25 16.81
C SER A 304 -17.42 -19.24 17.04
N LEU A 305 -18.14 -20.03 16.25
CA LEU A 305 -19.58 -20.24 16.41
C LEU A 305 -19.85 -21.65 16.93
N PHE A 306 -20.63 -21.77 17.99
CA PHE A 306 -20.96 -23.04 18.62
C PHE A 306 -22.40 -23.39 18.33
N LEU A 307 -22.65 -24.62 17.86
CA LEU A 307 -23.99 -25.12 17.64
C LEU A 307 -24.51 -25.91 18.84
N CYS A 308 -25.83 -25.88 19.02
CA CYS A 308 -26.53 -26.77 19.93
C CYS A 308 -27.87 -27.22 19.34
N LEU A 309 -28.14 -28.51 19.46
CA LEU A 309 -29.44 -29.11 19.22
C LEU A 309 -30.27 -29.01 20.51
N VAL A 310 -31.16 -28.03 20.54
CA VAL A 310 -31.99 -27.70 21.72
C VAL A 310 -32.97 -28.82 22.04
N HIS A 311 -33.47 -29.52 21.03
CA HIS A 311 -34.44 -30.60 21.22
C HIS A 311 -34.38 -31.65 20.10
N VAL A 312 -34.24 -32.92 20.48
CA VAL A 312 -34.32 -34.08 19.58
C VAL A 312 -35.77 -34.53 19.46
N PRO A 313 -36.39 -34.53 18.26
CA PRO A 313 -37.76 -35.01 18.08
C PRO A 313 -37.98 -36.45 18.61
N GLU A 314 -39.17 -36.71 19.13
CA GLU A 314 -39.51 -37.99 19.76
C GLU A 314 -39.69 -39.15 18.77
N ASP A 315 -40.00 -38.83 17.52
CA ASP A 315 -40.30 -39.77 16.45
C ASP A 315 -39.06 -40.22 15.65
N LEU A 316 -37.88 -39.76 16.04
CA LEU A 316 -36.63 -40.17 15.40
C LEU A 316 -36.33 -41.65 15.65
N THR A 317 -35.90 -42.33 14.61
CA THR A 317 -35.32 -43.67 14.69
C THR A 317 -33.79 -43.60 14.83
N GLY A 318 -33.18 -44.65 15.40
CA GLY A 318 -31.72 -44.73 15.54
C GLY A 318 -31.02 -44.86 14.18
N GLN A 319 -30.42 -43.76 13.72
CA GLN A 319 -29.65 -43.64 12.48
C GLN A 319 -28.81 -42.36 12.52
N THR A 320 -27.97 -42.15 11.50
CA THR A 320 -27.31 -40.86 11.25
C THR A 320 -28.28 -39.88 10.59
N TYR A 321 -28.20 -38.61 10.99
CA TYR A 321 -28.92 -37.51 10.37
C TYR A 321 -27.92 -36.52 9.81
N SER A 322 -28.05 -36.15 8.54
CA SER A 322 -27.09 -35.30 7.82
C SER A 322 -27.79 -34.35 6.84
N THR A 323 -27.00 -33.47 6.21
CA THR A 323 -27.45 -32.62 5.09
C THR A 323 -27.34 -33.31 3.73
N ASP A 324 -26.84 -34.56 3.66
CA ASP A 324 -26.51 -35.25 2.39
C ASP A 324 -27.72 -35.41 1.43
N THR A 325 -28.92 -35.38 1.97
CA THR A 325 -30.17 -35.52 1.19
C THR A 325 -30.82 -34.19 0.82
N GLU A 326 -30.38 -33.09 1.42
CA GLU A 326 -30.79 -31.72 1.08
C GLU A 326 -29.56 -30.92 0.62
N GLU A 327 -29.53 -29.62 0.92
CA GLU A 327 -28.37 -28.75 0.66
C GLU A 327 -27.56 -28.55 1.93
N ASP A 328 -26.26 -28.29 1.77
CA ASP A 328 -25.41 -27.97 2.91
C ASP A 328 -25.85 -26.66 3.58
N TRP A 329 -25.64 -26.60 4.89
CA TRP A 329 -25.76 -25.34 5.62
C TRP A 329 -24.68 -24.38 5.13
N SER A 330 -25.01 -23.09 5.09
CA SER A 330 -24.08 -22.06 4.63
C SER A 330 -23.91 -20.95 5.65
N ILE A 331 -22.67 -20.50 5.79
CA ILE A 331 -22.29 -19.29 6.51
C ILE A 331 -21.81 -18.31 5.44
N ILE A 332 -22.46 -17.15 5.36
CA ILE A 332 -22.13 -16.12 4.37
C ILE A 332 -21.89 -14.79 5.07
N VAL A 333 -21.03 -13.98 4.47
CA VAL A 333 -20.77 -12.60 4.88
C VAL A 333 -21.45 -11.66 3.88
N GLN A 334 -22.15 -10.65 4.38
CA GLN A 334 -22.79 -9.58 3.61
C GLN A 334 -22.17 -8.22 3.89
#